data_AF-A0A421CE56-F1
#
_entry.id   AF-A0A421CE56-F1
#
_cell.length_a   1.000
_cell.length_b   1.000
_cell.length_c   1.000
_cell.angle_alpha   90.00
_cell.angle_beta   90.00
_cell.angle_gamma   90.00
#
_symmetry.space_group_name_H-M   'P 1'
#
loop_
_entity.id
_entity.type
_entity.pdbx_description
1 polymer ?
#
loop_
_entity_poly.entity_id
_entity_poly.type
_entity_poly.pdbx_seq_one_letter_code
_entity_poly.pdbx_strand_id
1 'polypeptide(L)'
;MLYIDGICEKSVELVEQPVFAGITTNPTILKRDRPGWGLMDAMKFLSKVPGERHFVQGSLSSTDWIQKVKEFIKKSDFDPEFFTIKLPWDPQKASNIVPQLNDIGVGVCATAVYTLQQYYAAVSMEVEYVAVYFDRMVKAGIDADLRITEMLDIGDWHSNAPRIIAASIKDIESANKLISLGVHDLTLPIEIAAEYVQGSFPADDLNRFEADFKL
;
A
#
# COMPACT_ATOMS: atom_id res chain seq x y z
N MET A 1 -5.12 -4.04 6.75
CA MET A 1 -4.82 -2.69 7.28
C MET A 1 -5.24 -1.62 6.29
N LEU A 2 -5.40 -0.38 6.74
CA LEU A 2 -5.72 0.75 5.88
C LEU A 2 -4.48 1.64 5.71
N TYR A 3 -4.21 2.04 4.48
CA TYR A 3 -3.15 2.97 4.11
C TYR A 3 -3.72 4.14 3.32
N ILE A 4 -2.98 5.24 3.24
CA ILE A 4 -3.37 6.44 2.48
C ILE A 4 -2.49 6.58 1.24
N ASP A 5 -3.12 6.77 0.08
CA ASP A 5 -2.48 6.94 -1.22
C ASP A 5 -2.21 8.44 -1.51
N GLY A 6 -1.19 8.98 -0.85
CA GLY A 6 -0.84 10.41 -0.96
C GLY A 6 0.43 10.79 -0.20
N ILE A 7 1.01 11.95 -0.51
CA ILE A 7 2.16 12.50 0.24
C ILE A 7 2.07 14.04 0.34
N CYS A 8 0.90 14.53 0.69
CA CYS A 8 0.64 15.95 0.96
C CYS A 8 0.33 16.19 2.45
N GLU A 9 0.08 17.45 2.84
CA GLU A 9 -0.27 17.78 4.24
C GLU A 9 -1.47 16.96 4.73
N LYS A 10 -2.54 16.85 3.93
CA LYS A 10 -3.75 16.10 4.31
C LYS A 10 -3.50 14.63 4.58
N SER A 11 -2.64 13.97 3.79
CA SER A 11 -2.30 12.57 4.05
C SER A 11 -1.49 12.39 5.32
N VAL A 12 -0.68 13.39 5.70
CA VAL A 12 0.07 13.35 6.98
C VAL A 12 -0.87 13.57 8.15
N GLU A 13 -1.82 14.50 8.05
CA GLU A 13 -2.84 14.70 9.10
C GLU A 13 -3.70 13.44 9.29
N LEU A 14 -4.14 12.80 8.21
CA LEU A 14 -4.96 11.60 8.31
C LEU A 14 -4.18 10.40 8.87
N VAL A 15 -2.90 10.22 8.52
CA VAL A 15 -2.13 9.05 9.01
C VAL A 15 -1.81 9.12 10.50
N GLU A 16 -1.98 10.27 11.15
CA GLU A 16 -1.93 10.38 12.62
C GLU A 16 -3.09 9.67 13.31
N GLN A 17 -4.18 9.39 12.60
CA GLN A 17 -5.30 8.61 13.15
C GLN A 17 -4.89 7.13 13.24
N PRO A 18 -5.15 6.46 14.39
CA PRO A 18 -4.73 5.06 14.61
C PRO A 18 -5.38 4.04 13.68
N VAL A 19 -6.35 4.47 12.86
CA VAL A 19 -7.01 3.65 11.84
C VAL A 19 -6.08 3.36 10.66
N PHE A 20 -5.07 4.20 10.40
CA PHE A 20 -4.16 4.05 9.27
C PHE A 20 -2.79 3.54 9.70
N ALA A 21 -2.31 2.52 8.98
CA ALA A 21 -1.01 1.89 9.22
C ALA A 21 0.14 2.61 8.50
N GLY A 22 -0.15 3.53 7.59
CA GLY A 22 0.88 4.31 6.91
C GLY A 22 0.44 4.92 5.60
N ILE A 23 1.43 5.31 4.82
CA ILE A 23 1.27 5.99 3.53
C ILE A 23 1.83 5.13 2.40
N THR A 24 1.11 5.05 1.29
CA THR A 24 1.66 4.54 0.05
C THR A 24 1.86 5.64 -0.97
N THR A 25 2.96 5.55 -1.72
CA THR A 25 3.26 6.46 -2.82
C THR A 25 3.49 5.69 -4.12
N ASN A 26 3.57 6.45 -5.22
CA ASN A 26 4.04 6.02 -6.52
C ASN A 26 4.50 7.28 -7.30
N PRO A 27 5.18 7.14 -8.46
CA PRO A 27 5.68 8.30 -9.21
C PRO A 27 4.60 9.30 -9.63
N THR A 28 3.37 8.85 -9.90
CA THR A 28 2.25 9.74 -10.24
C THR A 28 1.82 10.56 -9.03
N ILE A 29 1.82 9.97 -7.83
CA ILE A 29 1.51 10.65 -6.57
C ILE A 29 2.61 11.64 -6.21
N LEU A 30 3.88 11.26 -6.33
CA LEU A 30 4.99 12.19 -6.11
C LEU A 30 4.88 13.39 -7.05
N LYS A 31 4.62 13.16 -8.34
CA LYS A 31 4.42 14.25 -9.31
C LYS A 31 3.26 15.18 -8.95
N ARG A 32 2.18 14.64 -8.37
CA ARG A 32 0.98 15.40 -7.96
C ARG A 32 1.24 16.21 -6.68
N ASP A 33 1.74 15.55 -5.64
CA ASP A 33 1.75 16.08 -4.27
C ASP A 33 3.07 16.77 -3.90
N ARG A 34 4.17 16.36 -4.53
CA ARG A 34 5.55 16.85 -4.27
C ARG A 34 6.35 16.95 -5.59
N PRO A 35 5.98 17.87 -6.51
CA PRO A 35 6.64 17.98 -7.80
C PRO A 35 8.17 18.08 -7.69
N GLY A 36 8.88 17.27 -8.47
CA GLY A 36 10.34 17.22 -8.48
C GLY A 36 10.98 16.25 -7.47
N TRP A 37 10.20 15.67 -6.55
CA TRP A 37 10.71 14.67 -5.62
C TRP A 37 10.93 13.31 -6.29
N GLY A 38 12.01 12.64 -5.88
CA GLY A 38 12.28 11.24 -6.19
C GLY A 38 12.10 10.31 -4.99
N LEU A 39 12.50 9.05 -5.18
CA LEU A 39 12.43 8.00 -4.16
C LEU A 39 13.09 8.42 -2.84
N MET A 40 14.32 8.95 -2.89
CA MET A 40 15.06 9.29 -1.67
C MET A 40 14.45 10.49 -0.94
N ASP A 41 13.84 11.44 -1.65
CA ASP A 41 13.16 12.58 -1.03
C ASP A 41 11.91 12.10 -0.29
N ALA A 42 11.13 11.22 -0.92
CA ALA A 42 9.97 10.59 -0.31
C ALA A 42 10.35 9.79 0.94
N MET A 43 11.38 8.94 0.88
CA MET A 43 11.83 8.16 2.04
C MET A 43 12.30 9.03 3.20
N LYS A 44 13.10 10.08 2.94
CA LYS A 44 13.57 11.01 3.98
C LYS A 44 12.43 11.80 4.63
N PHE A 45 11.38 12.08 3.86
CA PHE A 45 10.19 12.72 4.39
C PHE A 45 9.38 11.75 5.25
N LEU A 46 9.06 10.59 4.69
CA LEU A 46 8.23 9.56 5.33
C LEU A 46 8.90 8.96 6.58
N SER A 47 10.23 8.98 6.70
CA SER A 47 10.93 8.55 7.92
C SER A 47 10.64 9.43 9.15
N LYS A 48 9.91 10.53 8.96
CA LYS A 48 9.48 11.47 10.01
C LYS A 48 7.95 11.49 10.18
N VAL A 49 7.24 10.74 9.36
CA VAL A 49 5.78 10.65 9.38
C VAL A 49 5.40 9.43 10.22
N PRO A 50 4.37 9.52 11.09
CA PRO A 50 3.93 8.36 11.86
C PRO A 50 3.29 7.30 10.96
N GLY A 51 3.34 6.06 11.43
CA GLY A 51 2.85 4.88 10.73
C GLY A 51 3.63 3.66 11.16
N GLU A 52 3.11 2.48 10.85
CA GLU A 52 3.82 1.22 11.03
C GLU A 52 4.69 0.92 9.80
N ARG A 53 4.21 1.25 8.59
CA ARG A 53 4.88 0.90 7.34
C ARG A 53 4.51 1.84 6.21
N HIS A 54 5.51 2.36 5.49
CA HIS A 54 5.32 3.23 4.34
C HIS A 54 5.80 2.61 3.03
N PHE A 55 5.10 2.88 1.94
CA PHE A 55 5.41 2.31 0.62
C PHE A 55 5.94 3.37 -0.34
N VAL A 56 7.08 3.10 -0.95
CA VAL A 56 7.72 3.95 -1.97
C VAL A 56 8.09 3.12 -3.19
N GLN A 57 8.19 3.72 -4.37
CA GLN A 57 8.40 2.94 -5.60
C GLN A 57 9.83 3.04 -6.13
N GLY A 58 10.45 1.87 -6.32
CA GLY A 58 11.72 1.71 -7.03
C GLY A 58 11.55 1.59 -8.54
N SER A 59 12.68 1.61 -9.26
CA SER A 59 12.73 1.36 -10.71
C SER A 59 13.25 -0.05 -10.99
N LEU A 60 12.71 -0.69 -12.03
CA LEU A 60 13.30 -1.90 -12.61
C LEU A 60 14.34 -1.60 -13.71
N SER A 61 14.35 -0.37 -14.24
CA SER A 61 15.25 0.02 -15.34
C SER A 61 16.59 0.56 -14.86
N SER A 62 16.70 0.87 -13.57
CA SER A 62 17.93 1.32 -12.92
C SER A 62 17.94 0.74 -11.51
N THR A 63 19.12 0.33 -11.03
CA THR A 63 19.31 -0.22 -9.69
C THR A 63 20.20 0.66 -8.80
N ASP A 64 20.67 1.81 -9.30
CA ASP A 64 21.55 2.75 -8.56
C ASP A 64 20.92 3.26 -7.27
N TRP A 65 19.59 3.25 -7.20
CA TRP A 65 18.84 3.65 -6.03
C TRP A 65 18.96 2.64 -4.87
N ILE A 66 19.21 1.35 -5.14
CA ILE A 66 19.30 0.31 -4.09
C ILE A 66 20.44 0.63 -3.13
N GLN A 67 21.61 1.03 -3.65
CA GLN A 67 22.75 1.40 -2.82
C GLN A 67 22.43 2.63 -1.95
N LYS A 68 21.70 3.61 -2.50
CA LYS A 68 21.26 4.80 -1.74
C LYS A 68 20.27 4.44 -0.63
N VAL A 69 19.35 3.51 -0.90
CA VAL A 69 18.42 2.97 0.10
C VAL A 69 19.20 2.25 1.20
N LYS A 70 20.11 1.33 0.85
CA LYS A 70 20.96 0.62 1.81
C LYS A 70 21.74 1.55 2.73
N GLU A 71 22.34 2.60 2.17
CA GLU A 71 23.06 3.61 2.96
C GLU A 71 22.15 4.43 3.86
N PHE A 72 20.93 4.73 3.40
CA PHE A 72 19.94 5.46 4.18
C PHE A 72 19.46 4.62 5.37
N ILE A 73 19.06 3.37 5.14
CA ILE A 73 18.63 2.44 6.18
C ILE A 73 19.73 2.25 7.23
N LYS A 74 20.98 2.00 6.81
CA LYS A 74 22.12 1.81 7.73
C LYS A 74 22.39 3.00 8.66
N LYS A 75 22.02 4.22 8.24
CA LYS A 75 22.24 5.47 9.00
C LYS A 75 21.02 5.91 9.79
N SER A 76 19.91 5.17 9.71
CA SER A 76 18.64 5.53 10.31
C SER A 76 18.42 4.79 11.63
N ASP A 77 17.59 5.36 12.50
CA ASP A 77 17.24 4.77 13.81
C ASP A 77 15.91 4.00 13.79
N PHE A 78 15.31 3.79 12.61
CA PHE A 78 14.08 3.02 12.43
C PHE A 78 14.38 1.61 11.90
N ASP A 79 13.46 0.67 12.13
CA ASP A 79 13.54 -0.70 11.59
C ASP A 79 13.44 -0.67 10.04
N PRO A 80 14.31 -1.35 9.28
CA PRO A 80 14.17 -1.49 7.83
C PRO A 80 12.75 -1.83 7.34
N GLU A 81 12.00 -2.61 8.12
CA GLU A 81 10.61 -2.99 7.86
C GLU A 81 9.63 -1.80 7.83
N PHE A 82 10.02 -0.65 8.35
CA PHE A 82 9.27 0.60 8.27
C PHE A 82 9.02 1.05 6.82
N PHE A 83 9.82 0.55 5.87
CA PHE A 83 9.62 0.77 4.44
C PHE A 83 9.36 -0.51 3.66
N THR A 84 8.50 -0.40 2.66
CA THR A 84 8.33 -1.39 1.60
C THR A 84 8.57 -0.75 0.23
N ILE A 85 9.40 -1.40 -0.60
CA ILE A 85 9.67 -0.94 -1.97
C ILE A 85 8.70 -1.60 -2.94
N LYS A 86 7.89 -0.77 -3.59
CA LYS A 86 7.05 -1.15 -4.71
C LYS A 86 7.89 -1.29 -5.98
N LEU A 87 7.78 -2.44 -6.66
CA LEU A 87 8.39 -2.69 -7.97
C LEU A 87 7.28 -2.95 -8.99
N PRO A 88 7.20 -2.21 -10.12
CA PRO A 88 6.30 -2.56 -11.21
C PRO A 88 6.56 -4.02 -11.62
N TRP A 89 5.57 -4.90 -11.49
CA TRP A 89 5.89 -6.32 -11.39
C TRP A 89 6.23 -6.94 -12.75
N ASP A 90 7.52 -7.25 -12.91
CA ASP A 90 8.11 -8.05 -13.98
C ASP A 90 9.08 -9.04 -13.29
N PRO A 91 8.68 -10.31 -13.12
CA PRO A 91 9.47 -11.28 -12.35
C PRO A 91 10.90 -11.46 -12.85
N GLN A 92 11.11 -11.40 -14.17
CA GLN A 92 12.42 -11.58 -14.77
C GLN A 92 13.36 -10.42 -14.41
N LYS A 93 12.85 -9.18 -14.42
CA LYS A 93 13.64 -8.00 -14.05
C LYS A 93 13.70 -7.77 -12.54
N ALA A 94 12.74 -8.29 -11.78
CA ALA A 94 12.73 -8.18 -10.33
C ALA A 94 13.65 -9.20 -9.65
N SER A 95 13.98 -10.33 -10.31
CA SER A 95 14.72 -11.44 -9.72
C SER A 95 16.11 -11.08 -9.20
N ASN A 96 16.76 -10.04 -9.77
CA ASN A 96 18.04 -9.53 -9.26
C ASN A 96 17.89 -8.40 -8.24
N ILE A 97 16.69 -7.85 -8.03
CA ILE A 97 16.44 -6.73 -7.12
C ILE A 97 15.88 -7.24 -5.79
N VAL A 98 14.93 -8.17 -5.81
CA VAL A 98 14.26 -8.69 -4.60
C VAL A 98 15.26 -9.21 -3.56
N PRO A 99 16.25 -10.06 -3.90
CA PRO A 99 17.23 -10.53 -2.92
C PRO A 99 18.03 -9.39 -2.26
N GLN A 100 18.37 -8.34 -3.02
CA GLN A 100 19.14 -7.22 -2.48
C GLN A 100 18.35 -6.37 -1.48
N LEU A 101 17.02 -6.30 -1.64
CA LEU A 101 16.14 -5.60 -0.70
C LEU A 101 15.91 -6.44 0.56
N ASN A 102 15.70 -7.75 0.39
CA ASN A 102 15.57 -8.69 1.50
C ASN A 102 16.86 -8.73 2.36
N ASP A 103 18.04 -8.69 1.74
CA ASP A 103 19.34 -8.65 2.42
C ASP A 103 19.52 -7.42 3.35
N ILE A 104 18.78 -6.34 3.09
CA ILE A 104 18.81 -5.12 3.93
C ILE A 104 17.56 -4.98 4.81
N GLY A 105 16.72 -6.02 4.88
CA GLY A 105 15.50 -6.07 5.71
C GLY A 105 14.33 -5.25 5.16
N VAL A 106 14.38 -4.82 3.90
CA VAL A 106 13.33 -3.97 3.30
C VAL A 106 12.37 -4.82 2.49
N GLY A 107 11.09 -4.78 2.85
CA GLY A 107 10.02 -5.51 2.19
C GLY A 107 9.84 -5.13 0.72
N VAL A 108 9.30 -6.06 -0.07
CA VAL A 108 8.96 -5.84 -1.49
C VAL A 108 7.46 -5.92 -1.71
N CYS A 109 6.93 -4.93 -2.45
CA CYS A 109 5.59 -4.97 -2.98
C CYS A 109 5.61 -5.11 -4.51
N ALA A 110 5.14 -6.24 -5.03
CA ALA A 110 4.86 -6.42 -6.44
C ALA A 110 3.66 -5.55 -6.84
N THR A 111 3.89 -4.43 -7.54
CA THR A 111 2.82 -3.47 -7.87
C THR A 111 2.37 -3.58 -9.32
N ALA A 112 1.13 -3.19 -9.60
CA ALA A 112 0.50 -3.34 -10.92
C ALA A 112 0.38 -4.82 -11.35
N VAL A 113 -0.06 -5.66 -10.42
CA VAL A 113 -0.40 -7.06 -10.67
C VAL A 113 -1.86 -7.15 -11.13
N TYR A 114 -2.08 -7.80 -12.26
CA TYR A 114 -3.38 -7.93 -12.91
C TYR A 114 -3.76 -9.39 -13.22
N THR A 115 -2.78 -10.31 -13.23
CA THR A 115 -2.99 -11.71 -13.64
C THR A 115 -2.53 -12.70 -12.57
N LEU A 116 -3.04 -13.94 -12.64
CA LEU A 116 -2.61 -14.99 -11.72
C LEU A 116 -1.15 -15.39 -11.96
N GLN A 117 -0.65 -15.30 -13.20
CA GLN A 117 0.75 -15.59 -13.49
C GLN A 117 1.68 -14.59 -12.79
N GLN A 118 1.31 -13.31 -12.80
CA GLN A 118 2.03 -12.27 -12.06
C GLN A 118 1.97 -12.54 -10.55
N TYR A 119 0.80 -12.84 -10.00
CA TYR A 119 0.62 -13.14 -8.58
C TYR A 119 1.41 -14.39 -8.15
N TYR A 120 1.28 -15.49 -8.88
CA TYR A 120 1.95 -16.75 -8.54
C TYR A 120 3.48 -16.65 -8.65
N ALA A 121 3.99 -15.83 -9.57
CA ALA A 121 5.41 -15.50 -9.59
C ALA A 121 5.84 -14.68 -8.36
N ALA A 122 4.99 -13.77 -7.87
CA ALA A 122 5.22 -13.02 -6.64
C ALA A 122 5.26 -13.94 -5.40
N VAL A 123 4.32 -14.89 -5.31
CA VAL A 123 4.32 -15.96 -4.30
C VAL A 123 5.64 -16.75 -4.35
N SER A 124 6.05 -17.18 -5.55
CA SER A 124 7.26 -17.99 -5.74
C SER A 124 8.56 -17.24 -5.41
N MET A 125 8.53 -15.91 -5.45
CA MET A 125 9.66 -15.05 -5.08
C MET A 125 9.57 -14.54 -3.65
N GLU A 126 8.58 -14.99 -2.88
CA GLU A 126 8.37 -14.64 -1.47
C GLU A 126 8.38 -13.12 -1.23
N VAL A 127 7.77 -12.35 -2.14
CA VAL A 127 7.56 -10.92 -1.89
C VAL A 127 6.53 -10.75 -0.78
N GLU A 128 6.63 -9.67 -0.03
CA GLU A 128 5.80 -9.46 1.15
C GLU A 128 4.40 -8.96 0.79
N TYR A 129 4.29 -8.16 -0.27
CA TYR A 129 3.02 -7.58 -0.72
C TYR A 129 2.81 -7.74 -2.22
N VAL A 130 1.54 -7.84 -2.61
CA VAL A 130 1.09 -7.66 -3.99
C VAL A 130 0.06 -6.54 -4.02
N ALA A 131 0.30 -5.52 -4.86
CA ALA A 131 -0.66 -4.46 -5.10
C ALA A 131 -1.47 -4.70 -6.40
N VAL A 132 -2.77 -4.92 -6.23
CA VAL A 132 -3.75 -5.04 -7.32
C VAL A 132 -4.45 -3.70 -7.54
N TYR A 133 -4.66 -3.32 -8.80
CA TYR A 133 -5.26 -2.02 -9.14
C TYR A 133 -6.71 -2.19 -9.58
N PHE A 134 -7.64 -2.19 -8.62
CA PHE A 134 -9.03 -2.61 -8.81
C PHE A 134 -9.73 -1.89 -9.96
N ASP A 135 -9.84 -0.55 -9.94
CA ASP A 135 -10.51 0.19 -11.01
C ASP A 135 -9.80 0.09 -12.36
N ARG A 136 -8.50 -0.17 -12.37
CA ARG A 136 -7.76 -0.39 -13.62
C ARG A 136 -8.03 -1.75 -14.20
N MET A 137 -8.21 -2.79 -13.37
CA MET A 137 -8.65 -4.11 -13.80
C MET A 137 -10.03 -4.03 -14.44
N VAL A 138 -10.99 -3.41 -13.73
CA VAL A 138 -12.35 -3.20 -14.24
C VAL A 138 -12.33 -2.45 -15.57
N LYS A 139 -11.58 -1.33 -15.65
CA LYS A 139 -11.45 -0.55 -16.89
C LYS A 139 -10.79 -1.33 -18.04
N ALA A 140 -9.92 -2.29 -17.73
CA ALA A 140 -9.26 -3.15 -18.70
C ALA A 140 -10.14 -4.34 -19.15
N GLY A 141 -11.38 -4.45 -18.64
CA GLY A 141 -12.27 -5.58 -18.94
C GLY A 141 -11.90 -6.86 -18.20
N ILE A 142 -11.08 -6.76 -17.14
CA ILE A 142 -10.77 -7.88 -16.24
C ILE A 142 -11.88 -7.95 -15.19
N ASP A 143 -12.42 -9.14 -14.96
CA ASP A 143 -13.26 -9.41 -13.79
C ASP A 143 -12.40 -9.31 -12.53
N ALA A 144 -12.41 -8.12 -11.93
CA ALA A 144 -11.54 -7.79 -10.81
C ALA A 144 -11.90 -8.58 -9.56
N ASP A 145 -13.19 -8.82 -9.32
CA ASP A 145 -13.66 -9.59 -8.16
C ASP A 145 -13.17 -11.02 -8.26
N LEU A 146 -13.47 -11.69 -9.38
CA LEU A 146 -13.04 -13.07 -9.61
C LEU A 146 -11.52 -13.18 -9.52
N ARG A 147 -10.79 -12.26 -10.14
CA ARG A 147 -9.32 -12.31 -10.15
C ARG A 147 -8.73 -12.13 -8.76
N ILE A 148 -9.30 -11.25 -7.92
CA ILE A 148 -8.83 -11.05 -6.55
C ILE A 148 -9.18 -12.27 -5.69
N THR A 149 -10.39 -12.83 -5.82
CA THR A 149 -10.77 -14.07 -5.14
C THR A 149 -9.83 -15.22 -5.50
N GLU A 150 -9.53 -15.42 -6.79
CA GLU A 150 -8.57 -16.43 -7.24
C GLU A 150 -7.17 -16.22 -6.63
N MET A 151 -6.73 -14.95 -6.48
CA MET A 151 -5.44 -14.66 -5.84
C MET A 151 -5.46 -14.94 -4.34
N LEU A 152 -6.57 -14.63 -3.64
CA LEU A 152 -6.76 -14.95 -2.23
C LEU A 152 -6.75 -16.46 -1.99
N ASP A 153 -7.53 -17.21 -2.80
CA ASP A 153 -7.60 -18.67 -2.73
C ASP A 153 -6.22 -19.31 -2.93
N ILE A 154 -5.45 -18.83 -3.91
CA ILE A 154 -4.07 -19.28 -4.10
C ILE A 154 -3.23 -18.94 -2.87
N GLY A 155 -3.36 -17.73 -2.33
CA GLY A 155 -2.62 -17.29 -1.16
C GLY A 155 -2.78 -18.24 0.04
N ASP A 156 -4.01 -18.72 0.26
CA ASP A 156 -4.32 -19.66 1.35
C ASP A 156 -3.61 -21.03 1.22
N TRP A 157 -3.11 -21.39 0.04
CA TRP A 157 -2.37 -22.63 -0.18
C TRP A 157 -0.88 -22.52 0.22
N HIS A 158 -0.38 -21.31 0.47
CA HIS A 158 1.03 -21.04 0.73
C HIS A 158 1.22 -20.34 2.09
N SER A 159 2.11 -20.86 2.94
CA SER A 159 2.35 -20.27 4.28
C SER A 159 2.95 -18.86 4.23
N ASN A 160 3.65 -18.52 3.14
CA ASN A 160 4.37 -17.27 2.95
C ASN A 160 3.80 -16.48 1.75
N ALA A 161 2.49 -16.60 1.50
CA ALA A 161 1.86 -15.82 0.44
C ALA A 161 1.96 -14.31 0.71
N PRO A 162 2.16 -13.48 -0.34
CA PRO A 162 2.16 -12.04 -0.19
C PRO A 162 0.79 -11.56 0.29
N ARG A 163 0.80 -10.56 1.17
CA ARG A 163 -0.40 -9.81 1.51
C ARG A 163 -0.89 -9.05 0.29
N ILE A 164 -2.19 -9.12 0.01
CA ILE A 164 -2.83 -8.37 -1.07
C ILE A 164 -3.24 -6.99 -0.55
N ILE A 165 -2.64 -5.94 -1.11
CA ILE A 165 -3.06 -4.56 -0.92
C ILE A 165 -3.85 -4.07 -2.15
N ALA A 166 -5.15 -3.87 -2.01
CA ALA A 166 -5.96 -3.32 -3.08
C ALA A 166 -5.75 -1.80 -3.17
N ALA A 167 -5.48 -1.34 -4.39
CA ALA A 167 -5.17 0.05 -4.69
C ALA A 167 -5.96 0.51 -5.92
N SER A 168 -5.79 1.79 -6.30
CA SER A 168 -6.54 2.39 -7.41
C SER A 168 -8.05 2.19 -7.21
N ILE A 169 -8.55 2.66 -6.08
CA ILE A 169 -9.96 2.62 -5.67
C ILE A 169 -10.52 4.03 -5.85
N LYS A 170 -11.71 4.17 -6.45
CA LYS A 170 -12.31 5.48 -6.78
C LYS A 170 -13.49 5.88 -5.93
N ASP A 171 -14.11 4.95 -5.22
CA ASP A 171 -15.28 5.21 -4.38
C ASP A 171 -15.32 4.28 -3.16
N ILE A 172 -16.12 4.68 -2.18
CA ILE A 172 -16.26 3.98 -0.90
C ILE A 172 -16.96 2.63 -1.08
N GLU A 173 -17.87 2.50 -2.05
CA GLU A 173 -18.53 1.23 -2.36
C GLU A 173 -17.53 0.16 -2.81
N SER A 174 -16.59 0.53 -3.69
CA SER A 174 -15.51 -0.35 -4.14
C SER A 174 -14.57 -0.74 -3.00
N ALA A 175 -14.24 0.22 -2.10
CA ALA A 175 -13.46 -0.06 -0.91
C ALA A 175 -14.16 -1.11 -0.01
N ASN A 176 -15.44 -0.90 0.31
CA ASN A 176 -16.23 -1.80 1.14
C ASN A 176 -16.42 -3.18 0.51
N LYS A 177 -16.57 -3.23 -0.81
CA LYS A 177 -16.63 -4.49 -1.56
C LYS A 177 -15.32 -5.28 -1.44
N LEU A 178 -14.18 -4.63 -1.58
CA LEU A 178 -12.87 -5.26 -1.44
C LEU A 178 -12.65 -5.80 -0.02
N ILE A 179 -13.08 -5.06 1.01
CA ILE A 179 -13.09 -5.56 2.40
C ILE A 179 -13.94 -6.83 2.50
N SER A 180 -15.12 -6.84 1.90
CA SER A 180 -16.03 -7.99 1.91
C SER A 180 -15.48 -9.21 1.17
N LEU A 181 -14.62 -9.00 0.17
CA LEU A 181 -13.88 -10.09 -0.52
C LEU A 181 -12.76 -10.68 0.35
N GLY A 182 -12.35 -10.00 1.43
CA GLY A 182 -11.29 -10.46 2.31
C GLY A 182 -9.88 -10.00 1.91
N VAL A 183 -9.74 -8.89 1.18
CA VAL A 183 -8.39 -8.35 0.92
C VAL A 183 -7.69 -7.98 2.23
N HIS A 184 -6.39 -8.27 2.29
CA HIS A 184 -5.60 -8.07 3.50
C HIS A 184 -5.45 -6.59 3.85
N ASP A 185 -5.27 -5.75 2.83
CA ASP A 185 -4.97 -4.33 2.96
C ASP A 185 -5.67 -3.49 1.88
N LEU A 186 -5.97 -2.23 2.22
CA LEU A 186 -6.40 -1.21 1.25
C LEU A 186 -5.42 -0.04 1.30
N THR A 187 -5.15 0.56 0.15
CA THR A 187 -4.62 1.93 0.09
C THR A 187 -5.62 2.84 -0.62
N LEU A 188 -6.04 3.88 0.11
CA LEU A 188 -7.19 4.71 -0.24
C LEU A 188 -6.74 6.12 -0.63
N PRO A 189 -7.32 6.72 -1.68
CA PRO A 189 -7.24 8.17 -1.89
C PRO A 189 -7.68 8.94 -0.64
N ILE A 190 -7.11 10.13 -0.44
CA ILE A 190 -7.31 10.97 0.73
C ILE A 190 -8.80 11.21 1.03
N GLU A 191 -9.59 11.45 -0.02
CA GLU A 191 -11.03 11.73 0.11
C GLU A 191 -11.78 10.53 0.69
N ILE A 192 -11.50 9.33 0.18
CA ILE A 192 -12.12 8.08 0.66
C ILE A 192 -11.59 7.72 2.04
N ALA A 193 -10.28 7.91 2.29
CA ALA A 193 -9.69 7.68 3.60
C ALA A 193 -10.36 8.56 4.67
N ALA A 194 -10.65 9.83 4.38
CA ALA A 194 -11.33 10.72 5.30
C ALA A 194 -12.73 10.21 5.71
N GLU A 195 -13.44 9.51 4.82
CA GLU A 195 -14.75 8.93 5.13
C GLU A 195 -14.70 7.86 6.23
N TYR A 196 -13.60 7.10 6.32
CA TYR A 196 -13.41 6.09 7.37
C TYR A 196 -13.25 6.67 8.78
N VAL A 197 -12.89 7.95 8.91
CA VAL A 197 -12.69 8.62 10.20
C VAL A 197 -13.76 9.67 10.51
N GLN A 198 -14.60 10.04 9.54
CA GLN A 198 -15.66 11.03 9.74
C GLN A 198 -16.83 10.52 10.60
N GLY A 199 -16.95 9.21 10.84
CA GLY A 199 -17.90 8.63 11.80
C GLY A 199 -19.33 9.14 11.64
N SER A 200 -20.05 8.71 10.60
CA SER A 200 -21.45 9.10 10.41
C SER A 200 -22.40 8.16 11.17
N PHE A 201 -23.27 8.74 12.00
CA PHE A 201 -24.30 8.00 12.75
C PHE A 201 -25.67 8.24 12.09
N PRO A 202 -26.29 7.21 11.46
CA PRO A 202 -27.56 7.39 10.73
C PRO A 202 -28.72 7.97 11.56
N ALA A 203 -28.72 7.77 12.87
CA ALA A 203 -29.80 8.21 13.76
C ALA A 203 -29.39 9.27 14.78
N ASP A 204 -28.28 9.99 14.53
CA ASP A 204 -27.68 10.96 15.48
C ASP A 204 -27.32 10.32 16.83
N ASP A 205 -27.02 9.02 16.80
CA ASP A 205 -26.82 8.21 18.00
C ASP A 205 -25.71 8.75 18.89
N LEU A 206 -24.63 9.28 18.31
CA LEU A 206 -23.56 9.93 19.07
C LEU A 206 -24.09 11.04 19.97
N ASN A 207 -24.82 11.99 19.40
CA ASN A 207 -25.34 13.12 20.17
C ASN A 207 -26.35 12.66 21.23
N ARG A 208 -27.15 11.63 20.92
CA ARG A 208 -28.08 11.04 21.90
C ARG A 208 -27.35 10.37 23.06
N PHE A 209 -26.33 9.56 22.78
CA PHE A 209 -25.55 8.90 23.82
C PHE A 209 -24.82 9.91 24.71
N GLU A 210 -24.23 10.95 24.13
CA GLU A 210 -23.59 12.04 24.90
C GLU A 210 -24.59 12.83 25.74
N ALA A 211 -25.82 13.04 25.26
CA ALA A 211 -26.88 13.71 26.02
C ALA A 211 -27.42 12.87 27.18
N ASP A 212 -27.51 11.55 27.00
CA ASP A 212 -28.02 10.61 28.00
C ASP A 212 -26.95 10.18 29.02
N PHE A 213 -25.66 10.42 28.74
CA PHE A 213 -24.56 10.03 29.61
C PHE A 213 -24.60 10.76 30.97
N LYS A 214 -24.46 9.99 32.05
CA LYS A 214 -24.37 10.48 33.43
C LYS A 214 -23.27 9.72 34.17
N LEU A 215 -22.50 10.45 34.98
CA LEU A 215 -21.48 9.91 35.87
C LEU A 215 -22.08 9.22 37.10
#